data_AF-R1EFX0-F1
#
_entry.id   AF-R1EFX0-F1
#
_cell.length_a   1.000
_cell.length_b   1.000
_cell.length_c   1.000
_cell.angle_alpha   90.00
_cell.angle_beta   90.00
_cell.angle_gamma   90.00
#
_symmetry.space_group_name_H-M   'P 1'
#
loop_
_entity.id
_entity.type
_entity.pdbx_description
1 polymer ?
#
loop_
_entity_poly.entity_id
_entity_poly.type
_entity_poly.pdbx_seq_one_letter_code
_entity_poly.pdbx_strand_id
1 'polypeptide(L)'
;MISLRHAISCLLLAAATPASARYRVRLRTPLGIAFEEVEPGKACGVVVADLVDGGNAEHDGRIWVGDRLLSTSAVVLGGDSALLTVGGGRQFTNWKRELIPATAMGFEEIMAAIGSNSGRFGYVDCLLELARTDSSFDFD
;
A
#
# COMPACT_ATOMS: atom_id res chain seq x y z
N MET A 1 -14.46 -19.54 41.67
CA MET A 1 -14.22 -20.58 40.65
C MET A 1 -14.29 -19.91 39.29
N ILE A 2 -13.17 -19.37 38.83
CA ILE A 2 -13.06 -18.55 37.62
C ILE A 2 -12.50 -19.46 36.52
N SER A 3 -13.22 -19.56 35.41
CA SER A 3 -12.97 -20.48 34.30
C SER A 3 -11.63 -20.19 33.64
N LEU A 4 -10.67 -21.11 33.80
CA LEU A 4 -9.28 -21.02 33.36
C LEU A 4 -9.08 -21.15 31.82
N ARG A 5 -10.12 -20.94 31.02
CA ARG A 5 -10.10 -21.15 29.56
C ARG A 5 -10.16 -19.86 28.72
N HIS A 6 -10.20 -18.68 29.34
CA HIS A 6 -10.33 -17.41 28.62
C HIS A 6 -9.17 -16.42 28.84
N ALA A 7 -8.08 -16.82 29.50
CA ALA A 7 -6.93 -15.95 29.78
C ALA A 7 -5.64 -16.38 29.05
N ILE A 8 -5.75 -17.28 28.07
CA ILE A 8 -4.62 -17.74 27.24
C ILE A 8 -4.97 -17.51 25.77
N SER A 9 -5.25 -16.26 25.41
CA SER A 9 -5.34 -15.85 24.00
C SER A 9 -4.88 -14.40 23.79
N CYS A 10 -4.16 -13.82 24.76
CA CYS A 10 -3.75 -12.41 24.73
C CYS A 10 -2.28 -12.22 25.13
N LEU A 11 -1.46 -13.27 24.99
CA LEU A 11 -0.03 -13.21 25.32
C LEU A 11 0.79 -14.06 24.36
N LEU A 12 0.65 -13.80 23.06
CA LEU A 12 1.69 -14.21 22.11
C LEU A 12 1.83 -13.13 21.04
N LEU A 13 2.95 -12.41 21.13
CA LEU A 13 3.59 -11.66 20.04
C LEU A 13 3.15 -10.21 19.76
N ALA A 14 3.03 -9.37 20.80
CA ALA A 14 3.49 -7.99 20.66
C ALA A 14 5.04 -8.01 20.62
N ALA A 15 5.61 -8.53 19.53
CA ALA A 15 6.99 -8.19 19.21
C ALA A 15 6.99 -6.67 19.08
N ALA A 16 7.73 -5.98 19.95
CA ALA A 16 7.99 -4.55 19.82
C ALA A 16 8.69 -4.34 18.48
N THR A 17 7.89 -4.21 17.43
CA THR A 17 8.34 -3.85 16.09
C THR A 17 9.04 -2.52 16.28
N PRO A 18 10.37 -2.43 16.09
CA PRO A 18 11.06 -1.17 16.30
C PRO A 18 10.35 -0.12 15.43
N ALA A 19 10.26 1.13 15.92
CA ALA A 19 9.62 2.29 15.28
C ALA A 19 10.25 2.74 13.93
N SER A 20 10.78 1.78 13.18
CA SER A 20 11.49 1.89 11.92
C SER A 20 11.50 0.57 11.13
N ALA A 21 10.77 -0.47 11.55
CA ALA A 21 10.74 -1.72 10.81
C ALA A 21 10.03 -1.51 9.46
N ARG A 22 10.81 -1.66 8.39
CA ARG A 22 10.30 -1.70 7.02
C ARG A 22 9.77 -3.09 6.73
N TYR A 23 8.59 -3.17 6.16
CA TYR A 23 7.99 -4.45 5.79
C TYR A 23 7.23 -4.31 4.46
N ARG A 24 7.01 -5.46 3.81
CA ARG A 24 6.30 -5.53 2.53
C ARG A 24 5.08 -6.39 2.64
N VAL A 25 4.00 -5.94 2.01
CA VAL A 25 2.72 -6.63 1.92
C VAL A 25 2.26 -6.62 0.48
N ARG A 26 1.59 -7.69 0.08
CA ARG A 26 1.01 -7.81 -1.25
C ARG A 26 -0.47 -8.09 -1.08
N LEU A 27 -1.28 -7.08 -1.39
CA LEU A 27 -2.72 -7.13 -1.17
C LEU A 27 -3.46 -7.20 -2.50
N ARG A 28 -4.57 -7.91 -2.52
CA ARG A 28 -5.49 -7.88 -3.65
C ARG A 28 -6.15 -6.49 -3.74
N THR A 29 -6.44 -6.04 -4.95
CA THR A 29 -7.21 -4.81 -5.16
C THR A 29 -8.72 -5.09 -5.04
N PRO A 30 -9.53 -4.21 -4.42
CA PRO A 30 -9.15 -2.98 -3.69
C PRO A 30 -8.43 -3.28 -2.38
N LEU A 31 -7.51 -2.41 -1.96
CA LEU A 31 -6.62 -2.69 -0.81
C LEU A 31 -7.35 -2.67 0.55
N GLY A 32 -8.40 -1.87 0.68
CA GLY A 32 -9.07 -1.65 1.97
C GLY A 32 -8.26 -0.75 2.92
N ILE A 33 -7.56 0.25 2.38
CA ILE A 33 -6.74 1.21 3.14
C ILE A 33 -7.22 2.62 2.80
N ALA A 34 -7.45 3.45 3.80
CA ALA A 34 -7.54 4.90 3.66
C ALA A 34 -6.15 5.51 3.92
N PHE A 35 -5.72 6.37 3.01
CA PHE A 35 -4.44 7.08 3.14
C PHE A 35 -4.70 8.57 3.34
N GLU A 36 -3.81 9.23 4.07
CA GLU A 36 -3.76 10.68 4.20
C GLU A 36 -2.35 11.22 3.85
N GLU A 37 -2.27 12.45 3.37
CA GLU A 37 -0.99 13.12 3.12
C GLU A 37 -0.23 13.35 4.43
N VAL A 38 1.09 13.11 4.42
CA VAL A 38 1.96 13.44 5.56
C VAL A 38 1.92 14.95 5.85
N GLU A 39 2.00 15.76 4.79
CA GLU A 39 1.80 17.20 4.85
C GLU A 39 0.86 17.61 3.70
N PRO A 40 -0.32 18.21 4.00
CA PRO A 40 -1.30 18.56 2.99
C PRO A 40 -0.71 19.42 1.87
N GLY A 41 -0.95 19.01 0.62
CA GLY A 41 -0.51 19.72 -0.58
C GLY A 41 1.00 19.66 -0.86
N LYS A 42 1.76 18.79 -0.17
CA LYS A 42 3.18 18.56 -0.46
C LYS A 42 3.44 17.14 -0.91
N ALA A 43 4.33 16.99 -1.89
CA ALA A 43 4.81 15.70 -2.39
C ALA A 43 5.77 15.01 -1.40
N CYS A 44 5.24 14.59 -0.25
CA CYS A 44 5.99 14.01 0.86
C CYS A 44 5.46 12.62 1.29
N GLY A 45 4.63 12.01 0.43
CA GLY A 45 4.04 10.70 0.67
C GLY A 45 2.79 10.71 1.54
N VAL A 46 2.37 9.52 1.93
CA VAL A 46 1.13 9.27 2.68
C VAL A 46 1.37 8.35 3.87
N VAL A 47 0.48 8.42 4.85
CA VAL A 47 0.35 7.46 5.95
C VAL A 47 -0.99 6.76 5.89
N VAL A 48 -1.08 5.59 6.51
CA VAL A 48 -2.34 4.86 6.70
C VAL A 48 -3.18 5.63 7.72
N ALA A 49 -4.29 6.19 7.27
CA ALA A 49 -5.22 6.93 8.12
C ALA A 49 -6.25 5.99 8.77
N ASP A 50 -6.69 4.98 8.02
CA ASP A 50 -7.70 4.02 8.47
C ASP A 50 -7.66 2.73 7.63
N LEU A 51 -8.27 1.66 8.15
CA LEU A 51 -8.47 0.40 7.45
C LEU A 51 -9.96 0.14 7.28
N VAL A 52 -10.35 -0.44 6.14
CA VAL A 52 -11.75 -0.80 5.91
C VAL A 52 -12.05 -2.11 6.63
N ASP A 53 -13.08 -2.11 7.48
CA ASP A 53 -13.61 -3.32 8.15
C ASP A 53 -13.93 -4.43 7.13
N GLY A 54 -13.41 -5.64 7.37
CA GLY A 54 -13.50 -6.78 6.46
C GLY A 54 -12.73 -6.60 5.14
N GLY A 55 -11.87 -5.58 5.06
CA GLY A 55 -11.04 -5.28 3.90
C GLY A 55 -9.81 -6.17 3.77
N ASN A 56 -9.17 -6.14 2.61
CA ASN A 56 -7.97 -6.96 2.36
C ASN A 56 -6.80 -6.60 3.29
N ALA A 57 -6.64 -5.33 3.65
CA ALA A 57 -5.60 -4.87 4.56
C ALA A 57 -5.83 -5.31 6.02
N GLU A 58 -7.06 -5.21 6.51
CA GLU A 58 -7.43 -5.71 7.84
C GLU A 58 -7.23 -7.23 7.91
N HIS A 59 -7.68 -7.98 6.91
CA HIS A 59 -7.48 -9.43 6.84
C HIS A 59 -6.00 -9.86 6.76
N ASP A 60 -5.12 -9.02 6.22
CA ASP A 60 -3.67 -9.30 6.22
C ASP A 60 -3.07 -9.13 7.63
N GLY A 61 -3.64 -8.25 8.47
CA GLY A 61 -3.33 -8.10 9.89
C GLY A 61 -1.97 -7.49 10.23
N ARG A 62 -1.14 -7.16 9.22
CA ARG A 62 0.21 -6.60 9.44
C ARG A 62 0.25 -5.07 9.35
N ILE A 63 -0.72 -4.48 8.67
CA ILE A 63 -0.78 -3.05 8.40
C ILE A 63 -1.52 -2.37 9.55
N TRP A 64 -0.93 -1.31 10.09
CA TRP A 64 -1.49 -0.54 11.19
C TRP A 64 -1.80 0.88 10.74
N VAL A 65 -2.79 1.50 11.39
CA VAL A 65 -3.00 2.95 11.26
C VAL A 65 -1.76 3.66 11.77
N GLY A 66 -1.34 4.71 11.06
CA GLY A 66 -0.11 5.46 11.29
C GLY A 66 1.13 4.92 10.57
N ASP A 67 1.07 3.74 9.94
CA ASP A 67 2.19 3.24 9.15
C ASP A 67 2.43 4.15 7.93
N ARG A 68 3.70 4.40 7.58
CA ARG A 68 4.05 5.25 6.44
C ARG A 68 4.26 4.43 5.18
N LEU A 69 3.66 4.85 4.08
CA LEU A 69 3.91 4.24 2.77
C LEU A 69 5.28 4.70 2.23
N LEU A 70 6.19 3.76 2.04
CA LEU A 70 7.51 4.02 1.49
C LEU A 70 7.55 3.84 -0.02
N SER A 71 6.89 2.81 -0.53
CA SER A 71 6.83 2.49 -1.95
C SER A 71 5.58 1.71 -2.30
N THR A 72 5.10 1.88 -3.53
CA THR A 72 3.98 1.11 -4.08
C THR A 72 4.34 0.59 -5.45
N SER A 73 3.82 -0.57 -5.82
CA SER A 73 3.90 -1.00 -7.21
C SER A 73 3.10 -0.05 -8.10
N ALA A 74 3.58 0.16 -9.32
CA ALA A 74 2.90 0.90 -10.37
C ALA A 74 3.14 0.20 -11.70
N VAL A 75 2.15 0.23 -12.59
CA VAL A 75 2.30 -0.21 -13.96
C VAL A 75 2.83 0.94 -14.80
N VAL A 76 4.10 0.80 -15.21
CA VAL A 76 4.80 1.75 -16.06
C VAL A 76 4.66 1.27 -17.51
N LEU A 77 4.14 2.15 -18.36
CA LEU A 77 4.16 1.96 -19.81
C LEU A 77 5.59 2.20 -20.29
N GLY A 78 6.19 1.23 -20.97
CA GLY A 78 7.62 1.31 -21.26
C GLY A 78 8.02 0.59 -22.53
N GLY A 79 8.50 1.38 -23.51
CA GLY A 79 9.25 0.97 -24.69
C GLY A 79 9.64 2.19 -25.55
N ASP A 80 10.78 2.14 -26.24
CA ASP A 80 11.19 3.19 -27.21
C ASP A 80 10.34 3.23 -28.49
N SER A 81 9.39 2.30 -28.63
CA SER A 81 8.52 2.19 -29.80
C SER A 81 7.07 2.12 -29.39
N ALA A 82 6.31 3.14 -29.78
CA ALA A 82 4.88 2.96 -29.95
C ALA A 82 4.67 1.91 -31.05
N LEU A 83 3.83 0.90 -30.80
CA LEU A 83 3.52 -0.11 -31.81
C LEU A 83 2.90 0.54 -33.05
N LEU A 84 2.09 1.59 -32.84
CA LEU A 84 1.46 2.41 -33.87
C LEU A 84 1.32 3.85 -33.37
N THR A 85 1.60 4.83 -34.24
CA THR A 85 1.15 6.22 -34.05
C THR A 85 -0.04 6.45 -34.97
N VAL A 86 -1.25 6.52 -34.42
CA VAL A 86 -2.47 6.83 -35.17
C VAL A 86 -3.07 8.11 -34.58
N GLY A 87 -3.25 9.14 -35.40
CA GLY A 87 -3.93 10.38 -34.99
C GLY A 87 -3.23 11.19 -33.89
N GLY A 88 -1.91 11.06 -33.73
CA GLY A 88 -1.11 11.86 -32.78
C GLY A 88 -0.88 11.24 -31.39
N GLY A 89 -1.43 10.06 -31.11
CA GLY A 89 -1.17 9.30 -29.87
C GLY A 89 -0.15 8.18 -30.06
N ARG A 90 0.73 7.96 -29.07
CA ARG A 90 1.63 6.79 -28.99
C ARG A 90 0.91 5.62 -28.31
N GLN A 91 0.76 4.49 -29.00
CA GLN A 91 0.27 3.24 -28.39
C GLN A 91 1.42 2.38 -27.89
N PHE A 92 1.51 2.17 -26.58
CA PHE A 92 2.47 1.23 -25.98
C PHE A 92 1.80 -0.13 -25.78
N THR A 93 2.40 -1.19 -26.33
CA THR A 93 1.92 -2.58 -26.12
C THR A 93 2.72 -3.32 -25.05
N ASN A 94 3.73 -2.67 -24.48
CA ASN A 94 4.53 -3.18 -23.39
C ASN A 94 4.33 -2.32 -22.13
N TRP A 95 4.05 -3.03 -21.03
CA TRP A 95 3.98 -2.46 -19.70
C TRP A 95 4.73 -3.37 -18.75
N LYS A 96 5.39 -2.76 -17.76
CA LYS A 96 6.05 -3.47 -16.68
C LYS A 96 5.56 -2.93 -15.36
N ARG A 97 5.48 -3.81 -14.36
CA ARG A 97 5.21 -3.38 -12.99
C ARG A 97 6.52 -3.09 -12.29
N GLU A 98 6.65 -1.89 -11.74
CA GLU A 98 7.81 -1.46 -10.98
C GLU A 98 7.40 -1.05 -9.57
N LEU A 99 8.31 -1.15 -8.62
CA LEU A 99 8.13 -0.62 -7.28
C LEU A 99 8.68 0.81 -7.26
N ILE A 100 7.81 1.80 -7.07
CA ILE A 100 8.17 3.21 -7.14
C ILE A 100 8.12 3.87 -5.74
N PRO A 101 9.03 4.82 -5.45
CA PRO A 101 9.14 5.43 -4.12
C PRO A 101 8.00 6.43 -3.87
N ALA A 102 7.18 6.18 -2.84
CA ALA A 102 6.04 7.03 -2.49
C ALA A 102 6.41 8.24 -1.64
N THR A 103 7.56 8.23 -0.96
CA THR A 103 7.94 9.26 0.02
C THR A 103 8.18 10.66 -0.58
N ALA A 104 8.32 10.77 -1.90
CA ALA A 104 8.58 12.03 -2.61
C ALA A 104 7.51 12.32 -3.69
N MET A 105 6.38 11.60 -3.65
CA MET A 105 5.28 11.74 -4.60
C MET A 105 4.10 12.46 -3.96
N GLY A 106 3.29 13.12 -4.80
CA GLY A 106 2.01 13.71 -4.38
C GLY A 106 0.93 12.65 -4.17
N PHE A 107 -0.12 12.98 -3.41
CA PHE A 107 -1.23 12.06 -3.14
C PHE A 107 -1.84 11.47 -4.41
N GLU A 108 -2.15 12.31 -5.40
CA GLU A 108 -2.75 11.88 -6.66
C GLU A 108 -1.86 10.91 -7.43
N GLU A 109 -0.55 11.14 -7.46
CA GLU A 109 0.43 10.27 -8.12
C GLU A 109 0.49 8.90 -7.44
N ILE A 110 0.45 8.87 -6.10
CA ILE A 110 0.43 7.64 -5.31
C ILE A 110 -0.86 6.86 -5.56
N MET A 111 -2.01 7.53 -5.57
CA MET A 111 -3.30 6.87 -5.86
C MET A 111 -3.36 6.36 -7.30
N ALA A 112 -2.83 7.11 -8.27
CA ALA A 112 -2.73 6.66 -9.65
C ALA A 112 -1.82 5.44 -9.78
N ALA A 113 -0.68 5.43 -9.07
CA ALA A 113 0.24 4.30 -9.00
C ALA A 113 -0.43 3.05 -8.45
N ILE A 114 -1.09 3.15 -7.28
CA ILE A 114 -1.84 2.05 -6.68
C ILE A 114 -2.94 1.56 -7.64
N GLY A 115 -3.76 2.47 -8.15
CA GLY A 115 -4.88 2.19 -9.04
C GLY A 115 -4.46 1.49 -10.34
N SER A 116 -3.26 1.77 -10.84
CA SER A 116 -2.70 1.13 -12.05
C SER A 116 -2.54 -0.40 -11.92
N ASN A 117 -2.50 -0.94 -10.70
CA ASN A 117 -2.42 -2.38 -10.42
C ASN A 117 -3.78 -3.09 -10.41
N SER A 118 -4.82 -2.44 -10.93
CA SER A 118 -6.16 -3.02 -11.07
C SER A 118 -6.61 -3.00 -12.54
N GLY A 119 -7.22 -4.10 -12.99
CA GLY A 119 -7.90 -4.17 -14.27
C GLY A 119 -6.98 -4.29 -15.49
N ARG A 120 -6.91 -3.22 -16.30
CA ARG A 120 -6.55 -3.22 -17.75
C ARG A 120 -5.21 -3.85 -18.14
N PHE A 121 -4.30 -4.08 -17.20
CA PHE A 121 -2.95 -4.62 -17.43
C PHE A 121 -2.75 -6.04 -16.90
N GLY A 122 -3.81 -6.69 -16.40
CA GLY A 122 -3.80 -8.07 -15.91
C GLY A 122 -3.33 -8.24 -14.46
N TYR A 123 -3.01 -7.14 -13.76
CA TYR A 123 -2.71 -7.17 -12.33
C TYR A 123 -4.00 -7.04 -11.51
N VAL A 124 -4.04 -7.80 -10.41
CA VAL A 124 -5.16 -7.82 -9.44
C VAL A 124 -4.67 -7.61 -8.01
N ASP A 125 -3.40 -7.24 -7.85
CA ASP A 125 -2.74 -7.04 -6.57
C ASP A 125 -1.74 -5.90 -6.61
N CYS A 126 -1.53 -5.26 -5.46
CA CYS A 126 -0.57 -4.19 -5.26
C CYS A 126 0.48 -4.64 -4.23
N LEU A 127 1.75 -4.39 -4.54
CA LEU A 127 2.85 -4.57 -3.60
C LEU A 127 3.13 -3.22 -2.92
N LEU A 128 3.07 -3.21 -1.60
CA LEU A 128 3.38 -2.03 -0.79
C LEU A 128 4.61 -2.32 0.07
N GLU A 129 5.47 -1.32 0.21
CA GLU A 129 6.50 -1.25 1.24
C GLU A 129 6.10 -0.17 2.24
N LEU A 130 5.93 -0.55 3.50
CA LEU A 130 5.55 0.36 4.59
C LEU A 130 6.64 0.39 5.66
N ALA A 131 6.60 1.41 6.50
CA ALA A 131 7.39 1.48 7.72
C ALA A 131 6.49 1.79 8.92
N ARG A 132 6.75 1.07 10.02
CA ARG A 132 6.22 1.43 11.33
C ARG A 132 6.74 2.81 11.75
N THR A 133 5.85 3.63 12.28
CA THR A 133 6.13 4.95 12.85
C THR A 133 5.81 4.97 14.35
N ASP A 134 6.20 6.02 15.05
CA ASP A 134 5.83 6.23 16.46
C ASP A 134 4.32 6.42 16.65
N SER A 135 3.61 6.81 15.59
CA SER A 135 2.15 6.98 15.59
C SER A 135 1.41 5.71 15.17
N SER A 136 2.11 4.58 14.99
CA SER A 136 1.49 3.35 14.49
C SER A 136 0.80 2.56 15.59
N PHE A 137 -0.45 2.19 15.40
CA PHE A 137 -1.21 1.38 16.36
C PHE A 137 -2.18 0.41 15.66
N ASP A 138 -2.38 -0.74 16.29
CA ASP A 138 -3.47 -1.67 16.01
C ASP A 138 -4.73 -1.32 16.81
N PHE A 139 -5.89 -1.75 16.32
CA PHE A 139 -7.19 -1.56 16.98
C PHE A 139 -7.62 -2.78 17.82
N ASP A 140 -6.71 -3.74 18.08
CA ASP A 140 -6.98 -4.97 18.84
C ASP A 140 -7.27 -4.71 20.34
#